data_AF-A0A520Y6H1-F1
#
_entry.id   AF-A0A520Y6H1-F1
#
_cell.length_a   1.000
_cell.length_b   1.000
_cell.length_c   1.000
_cell.angle_alpha   90.00
_cell.angle_beta   90.00
_cell.angle_gamma   90.00
#
_symmetry.space_group_name_H-M   'P 1'
#
loop_
_entity.id
_entity.type
_entity.pdbx_description
1 polymer ?
#
loop_
_entity_poly.entity_id
_entity_poly.type
_entity_poly.pdbx_seq_one_letter_code
_entity_poly.pdbx_strand_id
1 'polypeptide(L)'
;MGLNAIGEWMTVLGLAVLLYGEWRDRPGLRAAGKPFASLGFIVAALGFGALESRYGKIVLLGLILGAIGDVCLLGSAKRYFIAGLVAFLLGHVAYVVAFAGLPLDATAALLSAALIAVLMVVIARWVFPHAPDMRGPIGAYMLVISAMCVVAVGA
;
A
#
# COMPACT_ATOMS: atom_id res chain seq x y z
N MET A 1 7.88 -7.86 25.31
CA MET A 1 7.16 -7.87 24.01
C MET A 1 8.05 -7.15 23.01
N GLY A 2 8.36 -7.75 21.86
CA GLY A 2 9.22 -7.13 20.86
C GLY A 2 8.54 -5.92 20.19
N LEU A 3 9.34 -5.01 19.64
CA LEU A 3 8.83 -3.83 18.92
C LEU A 3 7.93 -4.22 17.73
N ASN A 4 8.25 -5.36 17.09
CA ASN A 4 7.44 -5.96 16.03
C ASN A 4 6.01 -6.32 16.51
N ALA A 5 5.92 -7.04 17.62
CA ALA A 5 4.64 -7.42 18.20
C ALA A 5 3.82 -6.18 18.61
N ILE A 6 4.46 -5.15 19.17
CA ILE A 6 3.78 -3.88 19.48
C ILE A 6 3.15 -3.27 18.23
N GLY A 7 3.90 -3.22 17.12
CA GLY A 7 3.39 -2.72 15.84
C GLY A 7 2.20 -3.53 15.32
N GLU A 8 2.26 -4.86 15.39
CA GLU A 8 1.16 -5.75 15.00
C GLU A 8 -0.12 -5.47 15.80
N TRP A 9 -0.01 -5.35 17.13
CA TRP A 9 -1.16 -5.02 17.98
C TRP A 9 -1.70 -3.62 17.73
N MET A 10 -0.82 -2.63 17.48
CA MET A 10 -1.26 -1.30 17.07
C MET A 10 -2.09 -1.34 15.80
N THR A 11 -1.66 -2.11 14.79
CA THR A 11 -2.41 -2.30 13.55
C THR A 11 -3.75 -2.97 13.79
N VAL A 12 -3.79 -4.05 14.55
CA VAL A 12 -5.04 -4.78 14.85
C VAL A 12 -6.04 -3.89 15.59
N LEU A 13 -5.58 -3.18 16.62
CA LEU A 13 -6.43 -2.26 17.39
C LEU A 13 -6.88 -1.06 16.56
N GLY A 14 -5.97 -0.46 15.78
CA GLY A 14 -6.29 0.64 14.87
C GLY A 14 -7.32 0.25 13.82
N LEU A 15 -7.19 -0.94 13.23
CA LEU A 15 -8.16 -1.51 12.30
C LEU A 15 -9.52 -1.73 12.97
N ALA A 16 -9.55 -2.29 14.18
CA ALA A 16 -10.81 -2.48 14.91
C ALA A 16 -11.52 -1.15 15.18
N VAL A 17 -10.78 -0.12 15.61
CA VAL A 17 -11.32 1.24 15.81
C VAL A 17 -11.80 1.84 14.49
N LEU A 18 -11.05 1.67 13.40
CA LEU A 18 -11.42 2.14 12.08
C LEU A 18 -12.74 1.51 11.59
N LEU A 19 -12.83 0.17 11.65
CA LEU A 19 -14.01 -0.57 11.22
C LEU A 19 -15.23 -0.24 12.09
N TYR A 20 -15.04 -0.11 13.41
CA TYR A 20 -16.10 0.31 14.31
C TYR A 20 -16.55 1.75 14.04
N GLY A 21 -15.61 2.64 13.73
CA GLY A 21 -15.89 4.01 13.30
C GLY A 21 -16.70 4.07 12.02
N GLU A 22 -16.33 3.26 11.02
CA GLU A 22 -17.06 3.15 9.76
C GLU A 22 -18.46 2.55 9.95
N TRP A 23 -18.59 1.50 10.77
CA TRP A 23 -19.89 0.88 11.09
C TRP A 23 -20.84 1.82 11.84
N ARG A 24 -20.32 2.79 12.59
CA ARG A 24 -21.10 3.78 13.35
C ARG A 24 -21.18 5.15 12.68
N ASP A 25 -20.69 5.30 11.45
CA ASP A 25 -20.59 6.58 10.73
C ASP A 25 -19.92 7.69 11.56
N ARG A 26 -18.87 7.34 12.32
CA ARG A 26 -18.13 8.28 13.18
C ARG A 26 -16.80 8.69 12.52
N PRO A 27 -16.74 9.86 11.85
CA PRO A 27 -15.56 10.28 11.11
C PRO A 27 -14.32 10.48 12.01
N GLY A 28 -14.51 10.86 13.27
CA GLY A 28 -13.41 11.01 14.23
C GLY A 28 -12.71 9.69 14.57
N LEU A 29 -13.48 8.59 14.72
CA LEU A 29 -12.91 7.26 14.98
C LEU A 29 -12.19 6.72 13.75
N ARG A 30 -12.75 6.95 12.56
CA ARG A 30 -12.09 6.64 11.29
C ARG A 30 -10.77 7.40 11.14
N ALA A 31 -10.78 8.70 11.45
CA ALA A 31 -9.60 9.56 11.36
C ALA A 31 -8.51 9.21 12.37
N ALA A 32 -8.85 8.62 13.52
CA ALA A 32 -7.89 8.14 14.50
C ALA A 32 -7.38 6.73 14.18
N GLY A 33 -8.30 5.80 13.88
CA GLY A 33 -7.97 4.39 13.66
C GLY A 33 -7.09 4.16 12.44
N LYS A 34 -7.33 4.90 11.36
CA LYS A 34 -6.61 4.72 10.09
C LYS A 34 -5.11 5.08 10.19
N PRO A 35 -4.72 6.30 10.63
CA PRO A 35 -3.30 6.61 10.84
C PRO A 35 -2.66 5.76 11.94
N PHE A 36 -3.41 5.40 12.98
CA PHE A 36 -2.89 4.55 14.05
C PHE A 36 -2.54 3.15 13.54
N ALA A 37 -3.38 2.57 12.68
CA ALA A 37 -3.11 1.29 12.05
C ALA A 37 -1.84 1.34 11.18
N SER A 38 -1.69 2.40 10.40
CA SER A 38 -0.55 2.60 9.49
C SER A 38 0.76 2.88 10.24
N LEU A 39 0.69 3.57 11.39
CA LEU A 39 1.82 3.68 12.33
C LEU A 39 2.25 2.31 12.87
N GLY A 40 1.30 1.40 13.11
CA GLY A 40 1.60 0.03 13.51
C GLY A 40 2.50 -0.70 12.51
N PHE A 41 2.27 -0.53 11.20
CA PHE A 41 3.16 -1.12 10.18
C PHE A 41 4.58 -0.55 10.23
N ILE A 42 4.73 0.75 10.46
CA ILE A 42 6.03 1.41 10.59
C ILE A 42 6.78 0.89 11.82
N VAL A 43 6.09 0.81 12.97
CA VAL A 43 6.66 0.28 14.21
C VAL A 43 7.04 -1.20 14.04
N ALA A 44 6.20 -1.98 13.37
CA ALA A 44 6.48 -3.38 13.08
C ALA A 44 7.74 -3.51 12.22
N ALA A 45 7.85 -2.75 11.14
CA ALA A 45 9.01 -2.75 10.25
C ALA A 45 10.31 -2.37 10.98
N LEU A 46 10.28 -1.36 11.85
CA LEU A 46 11.43 -1.02 12.70
C LEU A 46 11.80 -2.18 13.63
N GLY A 47 10.81 -2.88 14.19
CA GLY A 47 11.03 -4.08 15.01
C GLY A 47 11.62 -5.27 14.25
N PHE A 48 11.37 -5.37 12.95
CA PHE A 48 12.00 -6.35 12.05
C PHE A 48 13.38 -5.92 11.53
N GLY A 49 13.95 -4.83 12.06
CA GLY A 49 15.29 -4.38 11.65
C GLY A 49 15.29 -3.67 10.29
N ALA A 50 14.21 -2.98 9.91
CA ALA A 50 14.14 -2.28 8.62
C ALA A 50 15.32 -1.31 8.38
N LEU A 51 15.95 -0.78 9.43
CA LEU A 51 17.11 0.12 9.31
C LEU A 51 18.44 -0.62 9.05
N GLU A 52 18.48 -1.93 9.16
CA GLU A 52 19.71 -2.73 9.08
C GLU A 52 20.12 -3.05 7.64
N SER A 53 19.17 -3.02 6.70
CA SER A 53 19.42 -3.36 5.29
C SER A 53 18.93 -2.29 4.33
N ARG A 54 19.52 -2.24 3.13
CA ARG A 54 19.02 -1.37 2.05
C ARG A 54 17.58 -1.72 1.67
N TYR A 55 17.27 -3.02 1.61
CA TYR A 55 15.93 -3.53 1.37
C TYR A 55 14.94 -2.99 2.41
N GLY A 56 15.23 -3.19 3.70
CA GLY A 56 14.37 -2.73 4.79
C GLY A 56 14.12 -1.23 4.78
N LYS A 57 15.14 -0.42 4.48
CA LYS A 57 15.00 1.05 4.41
C LYS A 57 14.06 1.49 3.30
N ILE A 58 14.09 0.81 2.16
CA ILE A 58 13.21 1.12 1.03
C ILE A 58 11.77 0.66 1.34
N VAL A 59 11.58 -0.49 1.98
CA VAL A 59 10.27 -0.94 2.47
C VAL A 59 9.70 0.05 3.49
N LEU A 60 10.51 0.49 4.45
CA LEU A 60 10.12 1.49 5.44
C LEU A 60 9.71 2.82 4.80
N LEU A 61 10.43 3.27 3.76
CA LEU A 61 10.03 4.44 2.97
C LEU A 61 8.65 4.24 2.33
N GLY A 62 8.39 3.07 1.75
CA GLY A 62 7.08 2.72 1.19
C GLY A 62 5.96 2.77 2.24
N LEU A 63 6.22 2.26 3.45
CA LEU A 63 5.28 2.31 4.57
C LEU A 63 5.00 3.73 5.05
N ILE A 64 6.04 4.57 5.16
CA ILE A 64 5.88 5.99 5.52
C ILE A 64 5.06 6.72 4.46
N LEU A 65 5.33 6.51 3.18
CA LEU A 65 4.54 7.08 2.08
C LEU A 65 3.08 6.60 2.13
N GLY A 66 2.84 5.33 2.45
CA GLY A 66 1.50 4.80 2.68
C GLY A 66 0.78 5.49 3.83
N ALA A 67 1.44 5.66 4.98
CA ALA A 67 0.88 6.36 6.13
C ALA A 67 0.56 7.83 5.82
N ILE A 68 1.43 8.53 5.08
CA ILE A 68 1.16 9.88 4.58
C ILE A 68 -0.07 9.86 3.67
N GLY A 69 -0.16 8.87 2.77
CA GLY A 69 -1.31 8.67 1.89
C GLY A 69 -2.62 8.53 2.66
N ASP A 70 -2.63 7.69 3.70
CA ASP A 70 -3.79 7.48 4.56
C ASP A 70 -4.26 8.77 5.25
N VAL A 71 -3.32 9.57 5.76
CA VAL A 71 -3.61 10.87 6.39
C VAL A 71 -4.16 11.86 5.35
N CYS A 72 -3.56 11.94 4.16
CA CYS A 72 -4.05 12.80 3.09
C CYS A 72 -5.47 12.42 2.66
N LEU A 73 -5.82 11.14 2.60
CA LEU A 73 -7.17 10.68 2.26
C LEU A 73 -8.25 11.01 3.31
N LEU A 74 -7.88 11.50 4.50
CA LEU A 74 -8.84 12.01 5.48
C LEU A 74 -9.33 13.42 5.11
N GLY A 75 -8.59 14.15 4.28
CA GLY A 75 -8.98 15.48 3.81
C GLY A 75 -10.13 15.43 2.81
N SER A 76 -11.10 16.32 2.94
CA SER A 76 -12.26 16.42 2.03
C SER A 76 -11.95 17.12 0.70
N ALA A 77 -10.85 17.86 0.63
CA ALA A 77 -10.47 18.59 -0.59
C ALA A 77 -9.79 17.67 -1.62
N LYS A 78 -10.15 17.84 -2.90
CA LYS A 78 -9.58 17.09 -4.05
C LYS A 78 -8.04 17.07 -4.07
N ARG A 79 -7.39 18.15 -3.63
CA ARG A 79 -5.92 18.23 -3.55
C ARG A 79 -5.32 17.20 -2.58
N TYR A 80 -5.99 16.93 -1.46
CA TYR A 80 -5.52 15.94 -0.50
C TYR A 80 -5.75 14.52 -1.01
N PHE A 81 -6.86 14.28 -1.70
CA PHE A 81 -7.08 13.03 -2.42
C PHE A 81 -5.97 12.73 -3.43
N ILE A 82 -5.62 13.71 -4.27
CA ILE A 82 -4.53 13.56 -5.25
C ILE A 82 -3.17 13.40 -4.56
N ALA A 83 -2.89 14.16 -3.50
CA ALA A 83 -1.65 14.00 -2.74
C ALA A 83 -1.53 12.59 -2.14
N GLY A 84 -2.62 12.06 -1.58
CA GLY A 84 -2.65 10.70 -1.07
C GLY A 84 -2.44 9.66 -2.16
N LEU A 85 -3.08 9.86 -3.31
CA LEU A 85 -2.87 9.05 -4.51
C LEU A 85 -1.42 9.12 -5.00
N VAL A 86 -0.76 10.27 -5.03
CA VAL A 86 0.65 10.30 -5.42
C VAL A 86 1.54 9.59 -4.39
N ALA A 87 1.27 9.80 -3.09
CA ALA A 87 2.03 9.16 -2.01
C ALA A 87 1.95 7.62 -2.06
N PHE A 88 0.75 7.06 -2.23
CA PHE A 88 0.59 5.61 -2.38
C PHE A 88 1.31 5.08 -3.61
N LEU A 89 1.22 5.76 -4.76
CA LEU A 89 1.88 5.30 -5.99
C LEU A 89 3.40 5.23 -5.80
N LEU A 90 3.99 6.29 -5.22
CA LEU A 90 5.41 6.32 -4.89
C LEU A 90 5.80 5.24 -3.87
N GLY A 91 4.93 4.95 -2.90
CA GLY A 91 5.13 3.84 -1.97
C GLY A 91 5.21 2.49 -2.67
N HIS A 92 4.35 2.23 -3.65
CA HIS A 92 4.41 1.00 -4.46
C HIS A 92 5.66 0.95 -5.34
N VAL A 93 6.10 2.09 -5.90
CA VAL A 93 7.39 2.16 -6.61
C VAL A 93 8.54 1.81 -5.67
N ALA A 94 8.53 2.29 -4.41
CA ALA A 94 9.53 1.90 -3.43
C ALA A 94 9.52 0.38 -3.20
N TYR A 95 8.35 -0.23 -3.05
CA TYR A 95 8.23 -1.69 -2.94
C TYR A 95 8.76 -2.44 -4.18
N VAL A 96 8.46 -1.97 -5.39
CA VAL A 96 9.05 -2.54 -6.63
C VAL A 96 10.57 -2.52 -6.55
N VAL A 97 11.17 -1.38 -6.18
CA VAL A 97 12.64 -1.24 -6.07
C VAL A 97 13.22 -2.12 -4.96
N ALA A 98 12.51 -2.27 -3.84
CA ALA A 98 12.93 -3.14 -2.74
C ALA A 98 12.94 -4.60 -3.18
N PHE A 99 11.83 -5.11 -3.70
CA PHE A 99 11.70 -6.51 -4.11
C PHE A 99 12.58 -6.85 -5.31
N ALA A 100 12.74 -5.94 -6.27
CA ALA A 100 13.63 -6.16 -7.42
C ALA A 100 15.11 -6.23 -7.03
N GLY A 101 15.46 -5.79 -5.81
CA GLY A 101 16.80 -5.92 -5.26
C GLY A 101 17.09 -7.28 -4.62
N LEU A 102 16.10 -8.17 -4.52
CA LEU A 102 16.24 -9.54 -4.02
C LEU A 102 16.46 -10.53 -5.18
N PRO A 103 16.97 -11.75 -4.91
CA PRO A 103 17.06 -12.80 -5.93
C PRO A 103 15.67 -13.13 -6.48
N LEU A 104 15.52 -13.16 -7.81
CA LEU A 104 14.23 -13.41 -8.46
C LEU A 104 14.15 -14.82 -9.05
N ASP A 105 13.11 -15.56 -8.69
CA ASP A 105 12.65 -16.74 -9.41
C ASP A 105 11.86 -16.31 -10.66
N ALA A 106 12.48 -16.49 -11.81
CA ALA A 106 11.88 -16.13 -13.10
C ALA A 106 10.59 -16.92 -13.39
N THR A 107 10.47 -18.16 -12.95
CA THR A 107 9.27 -18.97 -13.15
C THR A 107 8.11 -18.40 -12.34
N ALA A 108 8.34 -18.12 -11.06
CA ALA A 108 7.33 -17.52 -10.19
C ALA A 108 6.91 -16.12 -10.68
N ALA A 109 7.88 -15.31 -11.11
CA ALA A 109 7.61 -14.00 -11.71
C ALA A 109 6.81 -14.11 -13.01
N LEU A 110 7.13 -15.03 -13.92
CA LEU A 110 6.36 -15.20 -15.17
C LEU A 110 4.94 -15.70 -14.91
N LEU A 111 4.76 -16.68 -14.03
CA LEU A 111 3.45 -17.23 -13.71
C LEU A 111 2.55 -16.17 -13.04
N SER A 112 3.10 -15.41 -12.10
CA SER A 112 2.39 -14.29 -11.49
C SER A 112 2.08 -13.19 -12.49
N ALA A 113 3.01 -12.85 -13.39
CA ALA A 113 2.78 -11.86 -14.46
C ALA A 113 1.65 -12.28 -15.40
N ALA A 114 1.60 -13.55 -15.81
CA ALA A 114 0.52 -14.07 -16.65
C ALA A 114 -0.85 -13.96 -15.95
N LEU A 115 -0.93 -14.39 -14.69
CA LEU A 115 -2.15 -14.28 -13.90
C LEU A 115 -2.58 -12.81 -13.71
N ILE A 116 -1.64 -11.94 -13.34
CA ILE A 116 -1.89 -10.52 -13.12
C ILE A 116 -2.32 -9.83 -14.42
N ALA A 117 -1.75 -10.19 -15.58
CA ALA A 117 -2.16 -9.64 -16.86
C ALA A 117 -3.64 -9.97 -17.18
N VAL A 118 -4.10 -11.18 -16.87
CA VAL A 118 -5.51 -11.55 -17.00
C VAL A 118 -6.38 -10.68 -16.08
N LEU A 119 -5.99 -10.54 -14.80
CA LEU A 119 -6.71 -9.71 -13.83
C LEU A 119 -6.75 -8.24 -14.25
N MET A 120 -5.64 -7.70 -14.75
CA MET A 120 -5.53 -6.35 -15.28
C MET A 120 -6.56 -6.08 -16.37
N VAL A 121 -6.70 -7.01 -17.32
CA VAL A 121 -7.67 -6.90 -18.41
C VAL A 121 -9.10 -6.94 -17.88
N VAL A 122 -9.40 -7.85 -16.95
CA VAL A 122 -10.74 -7.96 -16.33
C VAL A 122 -11.10 -6.68 -15.58
N ILE A 123 -10.20 -6.20 -14.71
CA ILE A 123 -10.38 -5.00 -13.91
C ILE A 123 -10.48 -3.77 -14.82
N ALA A 124 -9.64 -3.62 -15.84
CA ALA A 124 -9.69 -2.49 -16.76
C ALA A 124 -11.02 -2.43 -17.51
N ARG A 125 -11.53 -3.58 -17.99
CA ARG A 125 -12.84 -3.67 -18.64
C ARG A 125 -13.99 -3.28 -17.72
N TRP A 126 -13.86 -3.53 -16.43
CA TRP A 126 -14.86 -3.15 -15.44
C TRP A 126 -14.74 -1.68 -15.01
N VAL A 127 -13.54 -1.17 -14.75
CA VAL A 127 -13.33 0.18 -14.19
C VAL A 127 -13.38 1.29 -15.24
N PHE A 128 -12.76 1.09 -16.41
CA PHE A 128 -12.62 2.15 -17.41
C PHE A 128 -13.93 2.70 -18.00
N PRO A 129 -15.04 1.92 -18.08
CA PRO A 129 -16.35 2.46 -18.42
C PRO A 129 -16.93 3.40 -17.35
N HIS A 130 -16.63 3.16 -16.07
CA HIS A 130 -17.16 3.94 -14.95
C HIS A 130 -16.33 5.21 -14.64
N ALA A 131 -15.11 5.31 -15.16
CA ALA A 131 -14.21 6.44 -14.94
C ALA A 131 -13.43 6.84 -16.22
N PRO A 132 -14.12 7.29 -17.29
CA PRO A 132 -13.48 7.58 -18.58
C PRO A 132 -12.40 8.66 -18.49
N ASP A 133 -12.61 9.70 -17.68
CA ASP A 133 -11.68 10.82 -17.51
C ASP A 133 -10.42 10.45 -16.70
N MET A 134 -10.43 9.31 -16.01
CA MET A 134 -9.33 8.86 -15.14
C MET A 134 -8.61 7.63 -15.68
N ARG A 135 -8.85 7.21 -16.93
CA ARG A 135 -8.21 6.02 -17.52
C ARG A 135 -6.69 6.06 -17.47
N GLY A 136 -6.08 7.21 -17.75
CA GLY A 136 -4.62 7.40 -17.67
C GLY A 136 -4.09 7.16 -16.25
N PRO A 137 -4.53 7.95 -15.26
CA PRO A 137 -4.13 7.76 -13.85
C PRO A 137 -4.40 6.35 -13.32
N ILE A 138 -5.58 5.77 -13.60
CA ILE A 138 -5.93 4.42 -13.15
C ILE A 138 -5.03 3.39 -13.83
N GLY A 139 -4.77 3.51 -15.13
CA GLY A 139 -3.88 2.60 -15.86
C GLY A 139 -2.45 2.62 -15.33
N ALA A 140 -1.90 3.81 -15.04
CA ALA A 140 -0.59 3.94 -14.41
C ALA A 140 -0.54 3.26 -13.04
N TYR A 141 -1.59 3.46 -12.23
CA TYR A 141 -1.76 2.82 -10.94
C TYR A 141 -1.78 1.30 -11.02
N MET A 142 -2.64 0.79 -11.89
CA MET A 142 -2.81 -0.63 -12.15
C MET A 142 -1.48 -1.27 -12.58
N LEU A 143 -0.71 -0.59 -13.44
CA LEU A 143 0.59 -1.08 -13.89
C LEU A 143 1.63 -1.14 -12.77
N VAL A 144 1.75 -0.09 -11.94
CA VAL A 144 2.74 -0.06 -10.84
C VAL A 144 2.41 -1.10 -9.78
N ILE A 145 1.13 -1.22 -9.38
CA ILE A 145 0.71 -2.23 -8.40
C ILE A 145 0.94 -3.65 -8.96
N SER A 146 0.62 -3.86 -10.24
CA SER A 146 0.86 -5.15 -10.90
C SER A 146 2.35 -5.51 -10.94
N ALA A 147 3.21 -4.56 -11.32
CA ALA A 147 4.64 -4.75 -11.32
C ALA A 147 5.16 -5.07 -9.92
N MET A 148 4.66 -4.38 -8.88
CA MET A 148 4.99 -4.69 -7.50
C MET A 148 4.63 -6.13 -7.15
N CYS A 149 3.42 -6.58 -7.44
CA CYS A 149 2.98 -7.94 -7.14
C CYS A 149 3.81 -9.00 -7.87
N VAL A 150 4.13 -8.80 -9.15
CA VAL A 150 4.98 -9.73 -9.93
C VAL A 150 6.36 -9.86 -9.30
N VAL A 151 6.99 -8.74 -9.01
CA VAL A 151 8.35 -8.73 -8.43
C VAL A 151 8.33 -9.26 -7.00
N ALA A 152 7.29 -8.99 -6.22
CA ALA A 152 7.13 -9.50 -4.87
C ALA A 152 6.93 -11.03 -4.81
N VAL A 153 6.23 -11.62 -5.79
CA VAL A 153 6.07 -13.09 -5.87
C VAL A 153 7.33 -13.76 -6.43
N GLY A 154 8.07 -13.06 -7.29
CA GLY A 154 9.33 -13.55 -7.82
C GLY A 154 10.49 -13.50 -6.83
N ALA A 155 10.49 -12.52 -5.92
CA ALA A 155 11.52 -12.31 -4.89
C ALA A 155 11.39 -13.29 -3.71
#